data_AF-A0A8C3SF88-F1
#
_entry.id   AF-A0A8C3SF88-F1
#
_cell.length_a   1.000
_cell.length_b   1.000
_cell.length_c   1.000
_cell.angle_alpha   90.00
_cell.angle_beta   90.00
_cell.angle_gamma   90.00
#
_symmetry.space_group_name_H-M   'P 1'
#
loop_
_entity.id
_entity.type
_entity.pdbx_description
1 polymer ?
#
loop_
_entity_poly.entity_id
_entity_poly.type
_entity_poly.pdbx_seq_one_letter_code
_entity_poly.pdbx_strand_id
1 'polypeptide(L)'
;MGLVGDWALNFLVGVEPQERRGDGRGNIGAVRNLVKHNKEAEIKRINKELANIRSKFKGDKALDGYSKKKYVCKLLFIFLLGHDIDFGHMEAVNLLSSNKYTEKQIGYLFISVLVNSNSELIRLINNAIKNDLASRNPTFMCLALHCIANVGSREMAEAFASEVPRVLVAG
;
A
#
# COMPACT_ATOMS: atom_id res chain seq x y z
N MET A 1 -0.75 16.95 -5.46
CA MET A 1 -0.97 15.50 -5.67
C MET A 1 -1.13 15.26 -7.15
N GLY A 2 -0.30 14.41 -7.77
CA GLY A 2 -0.42 14.10 -9.20
C GLY A 2 -1.56 13.11 -9.48
N LEU A 3 -1.78 12.78 -10.77
CA LEU A 3 -2.82 11.86 -11.26
C LEU A 3 -2.86 10.50 -10.51
N VAL A 4 -1.71 10.02 -10.05
CA VAL A 4 -1.58 8.76 -9.28
C VAL A 4 -2.25 8.89 -7.90
N GLY A 5 -2.16 10.05 -7.25
CA GLY A 5 -2.77 10.30 -5.94
C GLY A 5 -4.29 10.32 -6.00
N ASP A 6 -4.86 10.95 -7.04
CA ASP A 6 -6.31 11.01 -7.23
C ASP A 6 -6.90 9.64 -7.61
N TRP A 7 -6.19 8.85 -8.44
CA TRP A 7 -6.59 7.47 -8.72
C TRP A 7 -6.53 6.59 -7.46
N ALA A 8 -5.44 6.67 -6.69
CA ALA A 8 -5.29 5.92 -5.45
C ALA A 8 -6.38 6.27 -4.43
N LEU A 9 -6.74 7.55 -4.31
CA LEU A 9 -7.79 7.99 -3.39
C LEU A 9 -9.16 7.45 -3.80
N ASN A 10 -9.54 7.55 -5.07
CA ASN A 10 -10.78 6.99 -5.60
C ASN A 10 -10.84 5.46 -5.47
N PHE A 11 -9.69 4.81 -5.69
CA PHE A 11 -9.54 3.37 -5.52
C PHE A 11 -9.74 2.93 -4.06
N LEU A 12 -9.09 3.61 -3.10
CA LEU A 12 -9.24 3.30 -1.67
C LEU A 12 -10.67 3.51 -1.17
N VAL A 13 -11.36 4.54 -1.65
CA VAL A 13 -12.77 4.79 -1.34
C VAL A 13 -13.67 3.68 -1.88
N GLY A 14 -13.35 3.09 -3.03
CA GLY A 14 -14.08 1.97 -3.62
C GLY A 14 -13.78 0.59 -3.01
N VAL A 15 -12.69 0.44 -2.26
CA VAL A 15 -12.24 -0.84 -1.68
C VAL A 15 -12.82 -1.12 -0.29
N GLU A 16 -13.46 -0.15 0.39
CA GLU A 16 -14.11 -0.41 1.69
C GLU A 16 -15.23 -1.47 1.52
N PRO A 17 -15.06 -2.69 2.07
CA PRO A 17 -16.20 -3.56 2.28
C PRO A 17 -17.05 -2.91 3.38
N GLN A 18 -18.37 -2.93 3.26
CA GLN A 18 -19.32 -2.46 4.28
C GLN A 18 -18.94 -3.05 5.65
N GLU A 19 -18.19 -2.30 6.45
CA GLU A 19 -17.78 -2.69 7.79
C GLU A 19 -19.07 -2.80 8.62
N ARG A 20 -19.37 -4.01 9.11
CA ARG A 20 -20.59 -4.27 9.89
C ARG A 20 -20.65 -3.26 11.03
N ARG A 21 -21.73 -2.46 11.02
CA ARG A 21 -22.16 -1.52 12.07
C ARG A 21 -21.87 -2.10 13.47
N GLY A 22 -20.80 -1.67 14.11
CA GLY A 22 -20.47 -2.18 15.45
C GLY A 22 -19.21 -1.63 16.11
N ASP A 23 -18.12 -1.35 15.36
CA ASP A 23 -16.90 -0.81 15.97
C ASP A 23 -16.74 0.68 15.63
N GLY A 24 -17.05 1.56 16.57
CA GLY A 24 -16.90 3.02 16.46
C GLY A 24 -15.45 3.53 16.28
N ARG A 25 -14.52 2.69 15.81
CA ARG A 25 -13.10 3.00 15.64
C ARG A 25 -12.77 3.36 14.19
N GLY A 26 -13.14 4.59 13.83
CA GLY A 26 -12.45 5.37 12.82
C GLY A 26 -12.55 4.85 11.39
N ASN A 27 -13.71 5.08 10.78
CA ASN A 27 -13.87 4.98 9.33
C ASN A 27 -13.03 6.06 8.64
N ILE A 28 -12.45 5.74 7.49
CA ILE A 28 -11.69 6.69 6.65
C ILE A 28 -12.57 7.90 6.27
N GLY A 29 -13.88 7.67 6.09
CA GLY A 29 -14.88 8.72 5.91
C GLY A 29 -14.98 9.73 7.07
N ALA A 30 -14.68 9.32 8.31
CA ALA A 30 -14.68 10.23 9.46
C ALA A 30 -13.44 11.13 9.47
N VAL A 31 -12.33 10.72 8.88
CA VAL A 31 -11.16 11.59 8.67
C VAL A 31 -11.47 12.58 7.55
N ARG A 32 -12.05 12.12 6.42
CA ARG A 32 -12.46 13.00 5.31
C ARG A 32 -13.43 14.11 5.72
N ASN A 33 -14.40 13.81 6.58
CA ASN A 33 -15.36 14.82 7.06
C ASN A 33 -14.75 15.86 8.00
N LEU A 34 -13.63 15.58 8.68
CA LEU A 34 -12.95 16.55 9.55
C LEU A 34 -12.10 17.57 8.77
N VAL A 35 -11.61 17.21 7.59
CA VAL A 35 -10.79 18.07 6.72
C VAL A 35 -11.51 19.38 6.37
N LYS A 36 -12.85 19.41 6.46
CA LYS A 36 -13.63 20.59 6.06
C LYS A 36 -13.64 21.77 7.03
N HIS A 37 -13.27 21.63 8.31
CA HIS A 37 -13.52 22.73 9.28
C HIS A 37 -12.49 23.01 10.38
N ASN A 38 -11.51 22.14 10.68
CA ASN A 38 -10.51 22.45 11.73
C ASN A 38 -9.18 21.67 11.59
N LYS A 39 -8.14 22.35 11.12
CA LYS A 39 -6.81 21.78 10.83
C LYS A 39 -6.08 21.26 12.07
N GLU A 40 -6.24 21.90 13.23
CA GLU A 40 -5.62 21.44 14.48
C GLU A 40 -6.24 20.14 15.00
N ALA A 41 -7.57 20.04 14.93
CA ALA A 41 -8.29 18.84 15.32
C ALA A 41 -7.95 17.64 14.40
N GLU A 42 -7.74 17.91 13.11
CA GLU A 42 -7.26 16.93 12.13
C GLU A 42 -5.89 16.38 12.53
N ILE A 43 -4.88 17.25 12.73
CA ILE A 43 -3.52 16.86 13.10
C ILE A 43 -3.53 16.02 14.38
N LYS A 44 -4.28 16.45 15.40
CA LYS A 44 -4.40 15.70 16.67
C LYS A 44 -4.98 14.30 16.47
N ARG A 45 -5.98 14.16 15.59
CA ARG A 45 -6.58 12.86 15.29
C ARG A 45 -5.65 11.96 14.49
N ILE A 46 -4.94 12.51 13.51
CA ILE A 46 -3.95 11.80 12.71
C ILE A 46 -2.83 11.27 13.60
N ASN A 47 -2.26 12.11 14.48
CA ASN A 47 -1.22 11.69 15.41
C ASN A 47 -1.67 10.57 16.35
N LYS A 48 -2.92 10.64 16.84
CA LYS A 48 -3.51 9.57 17.65
C LYS A 48 -3.63 8.26 16.86
N GLU A 49 -4.06 8.32 15.60
CA GLU A 49 -4.18 7.15 14.75
C GLU A 49 -2.81 6.55 14.40
N LEU A 50 -1.82 7.38 14.06
CA LEU A 50 -0.45 6.95 13.79
C LEU A 50 0.16 6.24 15.00
N ALA A 51 -0.02 6.79 16.21
CA ALA A 51 0.44 6.15 17.45
C ALA A 51 -0.24 4.78 17.67
N ASN A 52 -1.56 4.70 17.42
CA ASN A 52 -2.29 3.44 17.49
C ASN A 52 -1.75 2.41 16.49
N ILE A 53 -1.60 2.77 15.21
CA ILE A 53 -1.07 1.86 14.18
C ILE A 53 0.35 1.40 14.53
N ARG A 54 1.20 2.32 14.97
CA ARG A 54 2.59 2.01 15.37
C ARG A 54 2.62 0.99 16.51
N SER A 55 1.74 1.12 17.50
CA SER A 55 1.65 0.14 18.59
C SER A 55 1.17 -1.23 18.11
N LYS A 56 0.28 -1.29 17.11
CA LYS A 56 -0.20 -2.54 16.50
C LYS A 56 0.88 -3.26 15.70
N PHE A 57 1.75 -2.53 15.00
CA PHE A 57 2.87 -3.12 14.26
C PHE A 57 4.02 -3.58 15.17
N LYS A 58 4.20 -2.96 16.34
CA LYS A 58 5.23 -3.34 17.32
C LYS A 58 4.79 -4.41 18.32
N GLY A 59 3.54 -4.84 18.30
CA GLY A 59 3.02 -5.81 19.26
C GLY A 59 3.63 -7.19 19.09
N ASP A 60 3.70 -7.97 20.18
CA ASP A 60 4.29 -9.32 20.19
C ASP A 60 3.54 -10.32 19.31
N LYS A 61 2.27 -10.04 19.00
CA LYS A 61 1.45 -10.87 18.12
C LYS A 61 1.53 -10.34 16.69
N ALA A 62 2.04 -11.18 15.79
CA ALA A 62 1.98 -10.90 14.36
C ALA A 62 0.53 -10.65 13.92
N LEU A 63 0.31 -9.53 13.22
CA LEU A 63 -0.98 -9.21 12.65
C LEU A 63 -1.29 -10.16 11.48
N ASP A 64 -2.55 -10.58 11.40
CA ASP A 64 -3.05 -11.31 10.25
C ASP A 64 -3.13 -10.40 9.01
N GLY A 65 -3.26 -11.02 7.83
CA GLY A 65 -3.27 -10.30 6.55
C GLY A 65 -4.38 -9.25 6.44
N TYR A 66 -5.55 -9.50 7.03
CA TYR A 66 -6.67 -8.56 7.00
C TYR A 66 -6.37 -7.31 7.83
N SER A 67 -5.90 -7.47 9.07
CA SER A 67 -5.55 -6.34 9.93
C SER A 67 -4.39 -5.54 9.36
N LYS A 68 -3.38 -6.23 8.83
CA LYS A 68 -2.22 -5.60 8.19
C LYS A 68 -2.65 -4.73 7.00
N LYS A 69 -3.46 -5.29 6.10
CA LYS A 69 -4.06 -4.55 4.97
C LYS A 69 -4.83 -3.30 5.45
N LYS A 70 -5.67 -3.45 6.48
CA LYS A 70 -6.45 -2.32 7.05
C LYS A 70 -5.54 -1.19 7.53
N TYR A 71 -4.47 -1.49 8.24
CA TYR A 71 -3.56 -0.46 8.76
C TYR A 71 -2.66 0.15 7.69
N VAL A 72 -2.16 -0.64 6.74
CA VAL A 72 -1.39 -0.11 5.59
C VAL A 72 -2.26 0.83 4.73
N CYS A 73 -3.53 0.47 4.52
CA CYS A 73 -4.52 1.33 3.86
C CYS A 73 -4.70 2.67 4.60
N LYS A 74 -4.81 2.65 5.93
CA LYS A 74 -4.90 3.88 6.74
C LYS A 74 -3.66 4.76 6.61
N LEU A 75 -2.45 4.18 6.62
CA LEU A 75 -1.20 4.94 6.43
C LEU A 75 -1.15 5.59 5.05
N LEU A 76 -1.49 4.85 4.00
CA LEU A 76 -1.58 5.39 2.65
C LEU A 76 -2.57 6.56 2.57
N PHE A 77 -3.74 6.44 3.20
CA PHE A 77 -4.70 7.52 3.24
C PHE A 77 -4.16 8.77 3.96
N ILE A 78 -3.47 8.61 5.09
CA ILE A 78 -2.84 9.73 5.81
C ILE A 78 -1.77 10.40 4.95
N PHE A 79 -0.95 9.63 4.24
CA PHE A 79 0.00 10.16 3.24
C PHE A 79 -0.70 10.95 2.14
N LEU A 80 -1.82 10.43 1.63
CA LEU A 80 -2.65 11.11 0.63
C LEU A 80 -3.41 12.33 1.17
N LEU A 81 -3.38 12.59 2.48
CA LEU A 81 -3.81 13.87 3.06
C LEU A 81 -2.67 14.89 3.16
N GLY A 82 -1.44 14.50 2.84
CA GLY A 82 -0.25 15.34 2.88
C GLY A 82 0.54 15.26 4.19
N HIS A 83 0.34 14.21 4.98
CA HIS A 83 1.11 13.97 6.21
C HIS A 83 2.18 12.90 5.97
N ASP A 84 3.39 13.15 6.46
CA ASP A 84 4.52 12.25 6.24
C ASP A 84 4.37 10.92 7.00
N ILE A 85 4.82 9.83 6.36
CA ILE A 85 4.80 8.47 6.92
C ILE A 85 6.23 7.91 6.93
N ASP A 86 6.75 7.63 8.13
CA ASP A 86 8.12 7.12 8.38
C ASP A 86 8.14 5.61 8.72
N PHE A 87 7.00 4.93 8.76
CA PHE A 87 6.88 3.53 9.18
C PHE A 87 5.84 2.75 8.38
N GLY A 88 5.77 1.42 8.59
CA GLY A 88 4.80 0.54 7.93
C GLY A 88 5.24 -0.03 6.58
N HIS A 89 6.39 0.41 6.05
CA HIS A 89 6.97 -0.08 4.79
C HIS A 89 7.17 -1.60 4.77
N MET A 90 7.73 -2.18 5.83
CA MET A 90 7.90 -3.64 5.94
C MET A 90 6.56 -4.38 5.94
N GLU A 91 5.51 -3.79 6.51
CA GLU A 91 4.19 -4.42 6.48
C GLU A 91 3.54 -4.38 5.10
N ALA A 92 3.78 -3.32 4.33
CA ALA A 92 3.40 -3.28 2.92
C ALA A 92 4.16 -4.34 2.10
N VAL A 93 5.47 -4.52 2.34
CA VAL A 93 6.27 -5.58 1.71
C VAL A 93 5.74 -6.96 2.07
N ASN A 94 5.38 -7.20 3.33
CA ASN A 94 4.78 -8.46 3.76
C ASN A 94 3.45 -8.77 3.03
N LEU A 95 2.65 -7.73 2.73
CA LEU A 95 1.42 -7.90 1.94
C LEU A 95 1.69 -8.32 0.49
N LEU A 96 2.85 -7.95 -0.08
CA LEU A 96 3.24 -8.40 -1.42
C LEU A 96 3.43 -9.91 -1.49
N SER A 97 3.74 -10.59 -0.39
CA SER A 97 3.89 -12.04 -0.36
C SER A 97 2.56 -12.78 -0.10
N SER A 98 1.45 -12.07 0.10
CA SER A 98 0.15 -12.69 0.35
C SER A 98 -0.39 -13.41 -0.88
N ASN A 99 -1.12 -14.51 -0.70
CA ASN A 99 -1.87 -15.16 -1.78
C ASN A 99 -3.25 -14.52 -2.03
N LYS A 100 -3.63 -13.49 -1.28
CA LYS A 100 -4.90 -12.79 -1.47
C LYS A 100 -4.70 -11.53 -2.29
N TYR A 101 -5.46 -11.41 -3.38
CA TYR A 101 -5.45 -10.26 -4.26
C TYR A 101 -5.57 -8.92 -3.52
N THR A 102 -6.58 -8.78 -2.64
CA THR A 102 -6.83 -7.51 -1.93
C THR A 102 -5.71 -7.13 -0.97
N GLU A 103 -4.92 -8.09 -0.48
CA GLU A 103 -3.76 -7.84 0.38
C GLU A 103 -2.58 -7.37 -0.49
N LYS A 104 -2.21 -8.15 -1.54
CA LYS A 104 -1.16 -7.76 -2.50
C LYS A 104 -1.42 -6.39 -3.12
N GLN A 105 -2.65 -6.13 -3.53
CA GLN A 105 -3.03 -4.88 -4.18
C GLN A 105 -2.74 -3.66 -3.30
N ILE A 106 -3.06 -3.73 -2.01
CA ILE A 106 -2.76 -2.63 -1.07
C ILE A 106 -1.26 -2.49 -0.84
N GLY A 107 -0.52 -3.61 -0.76
CA GLY A 107 0.95 -3.58 -0.69
C GLY A 107 1.58 -2.90 -1.91
N TYR A 108 1.17 -3.31 -3.12
CA TYR A 108 1.68 -2.74 -4.37
C TYR A 108 1.34 -1.27 -4.53
N LEU A 109 0.12 -0.86 -4.13
CA LEU A 109 -0.29 0.54 -4.14
C LEU A 109 0.55 1.37 -3.17
N PHE A 110 0.73 0.90 -1.94
CA PHE A 110 1.54 1.60 -0.94
C PHE A 110 2.96 1.80 -1.44
N ILE A 111 3.59 0.76 -2.00
CA ILE A 111 4.95 0.85 -2.53
C ILE A 111 5.02 1.76 -3.74
N SER A 112 4.06 1.70 -4.67
CA SER A 112 4.04 2.58 -5.84
C SER A 112 3.98 4.07 -5.46
N VAL A 113 3.44 4.39 -4.29
CA VAL A 113 3.25 5.78 -3.83
C VAL A 113 4.35 6.22 -2.84
N LEU A 114 4.84 5.32 -1.97
CA LEU A 114 5.76 5.64 -0.88
C LEU A 114 7.13 4.94 -1.01
N VAL A 115 7.54 4.47 -2.20
CA VAL A 115 8.85 3.84 -2.35
C VAL A 115 9.96 4.81 -1.94
N ASN A 116 10.83 4.35 -1.05
CA ASN A 116 11.99 5.09 -0.55
C ASN A 116 13.27 4.42 -1.06
N SER A 117 14.38 5.15 -1.14
CA SER A 117 15.72 4.67 -1.56
C SER A 117 16.39 3.70 -0.57
N ASN A 118 15.63 3.05 0.31
CA ASN A 118 16.15 2.02 1.21
C ASN A 118 16.43 0.74 0.41
N SER A 119 17.71 0.41 0.27
CA SER A 119 18.20 -0.71 -0.55
C SER A 119 17.66 -2.07 -0.12
N GLU A 120 17.43 -2.29 1.17
CA GLU A 120 16.86 -3.55 1.67
C GLU A 120 15.41 -3.72 1.24
N LEU A 121 14.60 -2.66 1.37
CA LEU A 121 13.21 -2.67 0.93
C LEU A 121 13.12 -2.89 -0.58
N ILE A 122 13.91 -2.16 -1.37
CA ILE A 122 13.94 -2.31 -2.83
C ILE A 122 14.26 -3.76 -3.22
N ARG A 123 15.22 -4.40 -2.55
CA ARG A 123 15.55 -5.81 -2.81
C ARG A 123 14.38 -6.74 -2.53
N LEU A 124 13.67 -6.56 -1.42
CA LEU A 124 12.50 -7.38 -1.07
C LEU A 124 11.35 -7.16 -2.04
N ILE A 125 11.11 -5.92 -2.44
CA ILE A 125 10.10 -5.54 -3.45
C ILE A 125 10.41 -6.21 -4.79
N ASN A 126 11.66 -6.12 -5.25
CA ASN A 126 12.09 -6.76 -6.49
C ASN A 126 11.91 -8.27 -6.45
N ASN A 127 12.20 -8.92 -5.31
CA ASN A 127 11.96 -10.35 -5.16
C ASN A 127 10.45 -10.70 -5.23
N ALA A 128 9.59 -9.89 -4.61
CA ALA A 128 8.15 -10.10 -4.68
C ALA A 128 7.61 -9.91 -6.11
N ILE A 129 8.08 -8.88 -6.83
CA ILE A 129 7.74 -8.65 -8.24
C ILE A 129 8.19 -9.82 -9.10
N LYS A 130 9.42 -10.32 -8.94
CA LYS A 130 9.92 -11.51 -9.66
C LYS A 130 9.01 -12.72 -9.46
N ASN A 131 8.62 -12.99 -8.23
CA ASN A 131 7.74 -14.11 -7.91
C ASN A 131 6.35 -13.97 -8.57
N ASP A 132 5.80 -12.75 -8.59
CA ASP A 132 4.48 -12.50 -9.20
C ASP A 132 4.51 -12.53 -10.73
N LEU A 133 5.58 -12.05 -11.37
CA LEU A 133 5.80 -12.18 -12.81
C LEU A 133 6.01 -13.64 -13.24
N ALA A 134 6.65 -14.45 -12.41
CA ALA A 134 6.84 -15.88 -12.65
C ALA A 134 5.59 -16.71 -12.30
N SER A 135 4.60 -16.12 -11.63
CA SER A 135 3.37 -16.81 -11.26
C SER A 135 2.51 -17.08 -12.50
N ARG A 136 1.71 -18.15 -12.47
CA ARG A 136 0.69 -18.41 -13.51
C ARG A 136 -0.60 -17.62 -13.30
N ASN A 137 -0.60 -16.65 -12.39
CA ASN A 137 -1.77 -15.86 -12.05
C ASN A 137 -1.69 -14.51 -12.79
N PRO A 138 -2.48 -14.30 -13.87
CA PRO A 138 -2.40 -13.08 -14.65
C PRO A 138 -2.73 -11.83 -13.82
N THR A 139 -3.58 -11.95 -12.80
CA THR A 139 -3.90 -10.84 -11.90
C THR A 139 -2.68 -10.39 -11.09
N PHE A 140 -1.84 -11.32 -10.62
CA PHE A 140 -0.64 -10.97 -9.86
C PHE A 140 0.47 -10.44 -10.77
N MET A 141 0.60 -11.02 -11.96
CA MET A 141 1.49 -10.48 -13.01
C MET A 141 1.12 -9.03 -13.34
N CYS A 142 -0.16 -8.73 -13.56
CA CYS A 142 -0.62 -7.36 -13.83
C CYS A 142 -0.29 -6.38 -12.70
N LEU A 143 -0.48 -6.77 -11.43
CA LEU A 143 -0.10 -5.92 -10.29
C LEU A 143 1.40 -5.61 -10.28
N ALA A 144 2.23 -6.62 -10.53
CA ALA A 144 3.67 -6.48 -10.60
C ALA A 144 4.10 -5.55 -11.76
N LEU A 145 3.53 -5.74 -12.95
CA LEU A 145 3.79 -4.89 -14.13
C LEU A 145 3.36 -3.44 -13.90
N HIS A 146 2.19 -3.21 -13.29
CA HIS A 146 1.75 -1.86 -12.92
C HIS A 146 2.72 -1.20 -11.93
N CYS A 147 3.23 -1.95 -10.95
CA CYS A 147 4.22 -1.42 -10.00
C CYS A 147 5.51 -1.00 -10.72
N ILE A 148 6.05 -1.85 -11.61
CA ILE A 148 7.24 -1.52 -12.41
C ILE A 148 7.02 -0.26 -13.23
N ALA A 149 5.87 -0.15 -13.92
CA ALA A 149 5.54 0.99 -14.76
C ALA A 149 5.37 2.30 -13.96
N ASN A 150 4.80 2.22 -12.75
CA ASN A 150 4.54 3.40 -11.92
C ASN A 150 5.78 3.87 -11.17
N VAL A 151 6.63 2.96 -10.69
CA VAL A 151 7.84 3.30 -9.94
C VAL A 151 8.98 3.68 -10.89
N GLY A 152 9.19 2.89 -11.94
CA GLY A 152 10.17 3.19 -12.99
C GLY A 152 11.60 3.42 -12.52
N SER A 153 12.01 2.85 -11.37
CA SER A 153 13.37 3.07 -10.86
C SER A 153 14.41 2.40 -11.76
N ARG A 154 15.64 2.93 -11.76
CA ARG A 154 16.75 2.35 -12.52
C ARG A 154 17.01 0.91 -12.12
N GLU A 155 16.95 0.62 -10.83
CA GLU A 155 17.14 -0.73 -10.28
C GLU A 155 16.05 -1.70 -10.73
N MET A 156 14.80 -1.24 -10.85
CA MET A 156 13.71 -2.05 -11.42
C MET A 156 13.91 -2.26 -12.92
N ALA A 157 14.30 -1.23 -13.67
CA ALA A 157 14.57 -1.35 -15.09
C ALA A 157 15.69 -2.38 -15.35
N GLU A 158 16.80 -2.29 -14.63
CA GLU A 158 17.91 -3.25 -14.72
C GLU A 158 17.48 -4.67 -14.30
N ALA A 159 16.61 -4.81 -13.29
CA ALA A 159 16.16 -6.10 -12.78
C ALA A 159 15.12 -6.81 -13.66
N PHE A 160 14.36 -6.08 -14.49
CA PHE A 160 13.19 -6.60 -15.22
C PHE A 160 13.20 -6.36 -16.73
N ALA A 161 14.25 -5.72 -17.28
CA ALA A 161 14.36 -5.43 -18.71
C ALA A 161 14.25 -6.68 -19.61
N SER A 162 14.66 -7.84 -19.12
CA SER A 162 14.62 -9.09 -19.89
C SER A 162 13.31 -9.88 -19.69
N GLU A 163 12.65 -9.68 -18.56
CA GLU A 163 11.47 -10.40 -18.11
C GLU A 163 10.18 -9.80 -18.70
N VAL A 164 10.08 -8.47 -18.77
CA VAL A 164 8.90 -7.78 -19.29
C VAL A 164 8.62 -8.17 -20.76
N PRO A 165 9.60 -8.15 -21.68
CA PRO A 165 9.36 -8.59 -23.07
C PRO A 165 8.96 -10.07 -23.16
N ARG A 166 9.50 -10.95 -22.30
CA ARG A 166 9.12 -12.37 -22.29
C ARG A 166 7.66 -12.56 -21.90
N VAL A 167 7.18 -11.80 -20.91
CA VAL A 167 5.77 -11.82 -20.51
C VAL A 167 4.86 -11.34 -21.64
N LEU A 168 5.28 -10.32 -22.41
CA LEU A 168 4.51 -9.81 -23.54
C LEU A 168 4.40 -10.78 -24.72
N VAL A 169 5.43 -11.61 -24.95
CA VAL A 169 5.46 -12.59 -26.06
C VAL A 169 4.78 -13.91 -25.67
N ALA A 170 4.66 -14.21 -24.38
CA ALA A 170 4.07 -15.45 -23.88
C ALA A 170 2.55 -15.37 -23.62
N GLY A 171 1.93 -14.19 -23.79
CA GLY A 171 0.47 -13.98 -23.69
C GLY A 171 -0.20 -14.03 -25.05
#